data_AF-A0A1Y3SEC4-F1
#
_entry.id   AF-A0A1Y3SEC4-F1
#
_cell.length_a   1.000
_cell.length_b   1.000
_cell.length_c   1.000
_cell.angle_alpha   90.00
_cell.angle_beta   90.00
_cell.angle_gamma   90.00
#
_symmetry.space_group_name_H-M   'P 1'
#
loop_
_entity.id
_entity.type
_entity.pdbx_description
1 polymer ?
#
loop_
_entity_poly.entity_id
_entity_poly.type
_entity_poly.pdbx_seq_one_letter_code
_entity_poly.pdbx_strand_id
1 'polypeptide(L)' 'MTIPVTAPDPELDRLLSRCFAGGEVLRRELRLTETQAAYVAGHYCAQVIPMGEHWYEISFQEAFYNGCN' A
#
# COMPACT_ATOMS: atom_id res chain seq x y z
N MET A 1 20.39 2.46 5.74
CA MET A 1 20.14 1.16 5.09
C MET A 1 19.18 1.42 3.94
N THR A 2 19.66 1.39 2.70
CA THR A 2 18.82 1.59 1.52
C THR A 2 18.26 0.23 1.13
N ILE A 3 16.98 0.00 1.41
CA ILE A 3 16.24 -1.15 0.87
C ILE A 3 16.31 -1.08 -0.66
N PRO A 4 16.77 -2.13 -1.36
CA PRO A 4 16.72 -2.15 -2.81
C PRO A 4 15.24 -2.14 -3.21
N VAL A 5 14.80 -1.07 -3.88
CA VAL A 5 13.48 -1.02 -4.51
C VAL A 5 13.42 -2.18 -5.49
N THR A 6 12.76 -3.26 -5.06
CA THR A 6 12.63 -4.46 -5.86
C THR A 6 11.72 -4.09 -7.03
N ALA A 7 11.99 -4.65 -8.20
CA ALA A 7 11.33 -4.28 -9.46
C ALA A 7 9.80 -4.17 -9.30
N PRO A 8 9.14 -3.25 -10.03
CA PRO A 8 7.69 -3.09 -9.95
C PRO A 8 7.01 -4.43 -10.23
N ASP A 9 6.19 -4.88 -9.28
CA ASP A 9 5.43 -6.12 -9.38
C ASP A 9 4.05 -5.79 -9.98
N PRO A 10 3.79 -6.14 -11.25
CA PRO A 10 2.55 -5.76 -11.92
C PRO A 10 1.32 -6.49 -11.37
N GLU A 11 1.50 -7.62 -10.67
CA GLU A 11 0.39 -8.31 -10.01
C GLU A 11 -0.02 -7.60 -8.71
N LEU A 12 0.96 -7.13 -7.93
CA LEU A 12 0.73 -6.29 -6.75
C LEU A 12 0.03 -4.99 -7.13
N ASP A 13 0.46 -4.31 -8.19
CA ASP A 13 -0.18 -3.06 -8.63
C ASP A 13 -1.64 -3.29 -9.05
N ARG A 14 -1.91 -4.38 -9.77
CA ARG A 14 -3.30 -4.79 -10.09
C ARG A 14 -4.12 -5.13 -8.85
N LEU A 15 -3.53 -5.82 -7.87
CA LEU A 15 -4.19 -6.15 -6.61
C LEU A 15 -4.58 -4.87 -5.86
N LEU A 16 -3.65 -3.94 -5.71
CA LEU A 16 -3.88 -2.65 -5.06
C LEU A 16 -4.94 -1.85 -5.83
N SER A 17 -4.80 -1.73 -7.15
CA SER A 17 -5.78 -1.05 -8.00
C SER A 17 -7.18 -1.62 -7.82
N ARG A 18 -7.34 -2.95 -7.73
CA ARG A 18 -8.64 -3.60 -7.47
C ARG A 18 -9.14 -3.41 -6.04
N CYS A 19 -8.26 -3.49 -5.06
CA CYS A 19 -8.61 -3.39 -3.63
C CYS A 19 -8.96 -1.97 -3.20
N PHE A 20 -8.38 -0.97 -3.87
CA PHE A 20 -8.59 0.46 -3.59
C PHE A 20 -9.33 1.17 -4.75
N ALA A 21 -9.89 0.40 -5.70
CA ALA A 21 -10.73 0.93 -6.77
C ALA A 21 -11.92 1.71 -6.18
N GLY A 22 -12.19 2.88 -6.73
CA GLY A 22 -13.30 3.74 -6.32
C GLY A 22 -12.95 4.80 -5.27
N GLY A 23 -11.77 4.75 -4.63
CA GLY A 23 -11.27 5.81 -3.75
C GLY A 23 -12.05 6.03 -2.44
N GLU A 24 -13.15 5.31 -2.23
CA GLU A 24 -13.99 5.38 -1.04
C GLU A 24 -13.35 4.70 0.19
N VAL A 25 -12.46 3.74 -0.06
CA VAL A 25 -11.77 2.96 0.98
C VAL A 25 -10.28 3.23 0.90
N LEU A 26 -9.76 3.99 1.87
CA LEU A 26 -8.33 4.28 1.97
C LEU A 26 -7.55 3.24 2.77
N ARG A 27 -8.23 2.40 3.55
CA ARG A 27 -7.62 1.42 4.45
C ARG A 27 -8.09 0.01 4.11
N ARG A 28 -7.15 -0.91 3.94
CA ARG A 28 -7.46 -2.32 3.71
C ARG A 28 -6.39 -3.25 4.25
N GLU A 29 -6.84 -4.34 4.84
CA GLU A 29 -5.98 -5.44 5.26
C GLU A 29 -5.71 -6.34 4.05
N LEU A 30 -4.43 -6.52 3.73
CA LEU A 30 -3.97 -7.36 2.63
C LEU A 30 -2.90 -8.32 3.10
N ARG A 31 -2.92 -9.52 2.52
CA ARG A 31 -1.88 -10.50 2.73
C ARG A 31 -0.75 -10.24 1.75
N LEU A 32 0.39 -9.81 2.28
CA LEU A 32 1.56 -9.43 1.50
C LEU A 32 2.80 -10.15 1.99
N THR A 33 3.79 -10.32 1.11
CA THR A 33 5.14 -10.66 1.55
C THR A 33 5.83 -9.44 2.15
N GLU A 34 6.89 -9.65 2.94
CA GLU A 34 7.67 -8.56 3.52
C GLU A 34 8.24 -7.63 2.44
N THR A 35 8.67 -8.19 1.30
CA THR A 35 9.15 -7.43 0.15
C THR A 35 8.05 -6.57 -0.48
N GLN A 36 6.84 -7.10 -0.64
CA GLN A 36 5.71 -6.35 -1.17
C GLN A 36 5.29 -5.24 -0.20
N ALA A 37 5.24 -5.52 1.11
CA ALA A 37 4.92 -4.52 2.12
C ALA A 37 5.94 -3.38 2.14
N ALA A 38 7.24 -3.70 2.05
CA ALA A 38 8.31 -2.70 1.96
C ALA A 38 8.22 -1.89 0.66
N TYR A 39 7.89 -2.54 -0.46
CA TYR A 39 7.63 -1.85 -1.73
C TYR A 39 6.45 -0.88 -1.60
N VAL A 40 5.32 -1.31 -1.02
CA VAL A 40 4.14 -0.43 -0.87
C VAL A 40 4.46 0.80 -0.03
N ALA A 41 5.12 0.61 1.12
CA ALA A 41 5.50 1.71 2.01
C ALA A 41 6.54 2.67 1.40
N GLY A 42 7.39 2.19 0.49
CA GLY A 42 8.43 2.99 -0.16
C GLY A 42 8.02 3.62 -1.49
N HIS A 43 7.06 3.01 -2.20
CA HIS A 43 6.66 3.42 -3.55
C HIS A 43 5.37 4.24 -3.56
N TYR A 44 4.44 4.00 -2.62
CA TYR A 44 3.20 4.74 -2.53
C TYR A 44 3.17 5.58 -1.24
N CYS A 45 2.38 6.67 -1.24
CA CYS A 45 2.07 7.43 -0.04
C CYS A 45 1.07 6.66 0.85
N ALA A 46 1.52 5.52 1.36
CA ALA A 46 0.72 4.58 2.13
C ALA A 46 1.43 4.20 3.43
N GLN A 47 0.66 4.15 4.51
CA GLN A 47 1.09 3.53 5.75
C GLN A 47 0.86 2.02 5.66
N VAL A 48 1.87 1.23 6.02
CA VAL A 48 1.80 -0.23 6.06
C VAL A 48 2.10 -0.70 7.49
N ILE A 49 1.12 -1.32 8.15
CA ILE A 49 1.23 -1.79 9.54
C ILE A 49 1.18 -3.31 9.56
N PRO A 50 2.21 -4.01 10.07
CA PRO A 50 2.19 -5.46 10.20
C PRO A 50 1.19 -5.88 11.29
N MET A 51 0.33 -6.86 10.98
CA MET A 51 -0.64 -7.44 11.91
C MET A 51 -0.27 -8.87 12.34
N GLY A 52 0.70 -9.50 11.66
CA GLY A 52 1.13 -10.89 11.90
C GLY A 52 0.70 -11.84 10.78
N GLU A 53 1.32 -13.02 10.70
CA GLU A 53 0.96 -14.07 9.71
C GLU A 53 0.89 -13.60 8.24
N HIS A 54 1.75 -12.65 7.86
CA HIS A 54 1.78 -12.00 6.54
C HIS A 54 0.59 -11.08 6.24
N TRP A 55 -0.18 -10.69 7.26
CA TRP A 55 -1.19 -9.66 7.16
C TRP A 55 -0.61 -8.27 7.43
N TYR A 56 -0.98 -7.34 6.56
CA TYR A 56 -0.62 -5.94 6.64
C TYR A 56 -1.85 -5.08 6.45
N GLU A 57 -2.06 -4.13 7.35
CA GLU A 57 -3.00 -3.03 7.11
C GLU A 57 -2.30 -2.00 6.22
N ILE A 58 -2.87 -1.72 5.06
CA ILE A 58 -2.42 -0.67 4.16
C ILE A 58 -3.42 0.48 4.23
N SER A 59 -2.94 1.67 4.58
CA SER A 59 -3.72 2.90 4.61
C SER A 59 -3.10 3.95 3.69
N PHE A 60 -3.72 4.24 2.54
CA PHE A 60 -3.31 5.33 1.65
C PHE A 60 -3.71 6.69 2.26
N GLN A 61 -2.81 7.66 2.24
CA GLN A 61 -3.07 8.97 2.85
C GLN A 61 -3.82 9.95 1.91
N GLU A 62 -4.04 9.57 0.64
CA GLU A 62 -4.45 10.49 -0.44
C GLU A 62 -5.93 10.39 -0.88
N ALA A 63 -6.90 10.36 0.04
CA ALA A 63 -8.25 10.87 -0.29
C ALA A 63 -8.78 11.94 0.69
N PHE A 64 -7.90 12.52 1.51
CA PHE A 64 -8.22 13.69 2.34
C PHE A 64 -7.48 14.97 1.93
N TYR A 65 -6.99 15.09 0.69
CA TYR A 65 -6.60 16.40 0.15
C TYR A 65 -7.82 17.12 -0.43
N ASN A 66 -8.84 17.33 0.40
CA ASN A 66 -9.90 18.30 0.14
C ASN A 66 -9.58 19.57 0.92
N GLY A 67 -8.78 20.45 0.31
CA GLY A 67 -8.58 21.81 0.84
C GLY A 67 -7.12 22.20 1.07
N CYS A 68 -6.47 22.70 0.02
CA CYS A 68 -5.90 24.04 0.12
C CYS A 68 -6.61 24.90 -0.93
N ASN A 69 -7.40 25.85 -0.43
CA ASN A 69 -7.78 27.08 -1.15
C ASN A 69 -6.51 27.84 -1.55
#